data_AF-A0A1T4VJ90-F1
#
_entry.id   AF-A0A1T4VJ90-F1
#
_cell.length_a   1.000
_cell.length_b   1.000
_cell.length_c   1.000
_cell.angle_alpha   90.00
_cell.angle_beta   90.00
_cell.angle_gamma   90.00
#
_symmetry.space_group_name_H-M   'P 1'
#
loop_
_entity.id
_entity.type
_entity.pdbx_description
1 polymer ?
#
loop_
_entity_poly.entity_id
_entity_poly.type
_entity_poly.pdbx_seq_one_letter_code
_entity_poly.pdbx_strand_id
1 'polypeptide(L)'
;MPELFEALISIFSRAYEIGLTVMTPVPTLLYASCFFLILLAYLKKSHRFGVMLLHFTLVLFFFIIWNHPAFRYFKFNPWHGGYAYVFIMLAVMIYIPIRLVFAFINFWQDYLQPIDRI
;
A
#
# COMPACT_ATOMS: atom_id res chain seq x y z
N MET A 1 -3.48 -18.61 -22.06
CA MET A 1 -4.09 -17.51 -21.27
C MET A 1 -4.47 -17.92 -19.85
N PRO A 2 -5.14 -19.07 -19.57
CA PRO A 2 -5.43 -19.47 -18.18
C PRO A 2 -4.16 -19.67 -17.32
N GLU A 3 -3.10 -20.23 -17.89
CA GLU A 3 -1.81 -20.44 -17.19
C GLU A 3 -1.16 -19.13 -16.71
N LEU A 4 -1.28 -18.05 -17.47
CA LEU A 4 -0.76 -16.73 -17.08
C LEU A 4 -1.56 -16.15 -15.90
N PHE A 5 -2.88 -16.36 -15.91
CA PHE A 5 -3.78 -15.90 -14.86
C PHE A 5 -3.53 -16.68 -13.55
N GLU A 6 -3.35 -17.99 -13.62
CA GLU A 6 -2.97 -18.84 -12.48
C GLU A 6 -1.60 -18.46 -11.91
N ALA A 7 -0.61 -18.20 -12.78
CA ALA A 7 0.70 -17.72 -12.36
C ALA A 7 0.62 -16.36 -11.64
N LEU A 8 -0.17 -15.42 -12.15
CA LEU A 8 -0.41 -14.13 -11.50
C LEU A 8 -1.06 -14.31 -10.12
N ILE A 9 -2.14 -15.10 -10.03
CA ILE A 9 -2.81 -15.38 -8.75
C ILE A 9 -1.83 -16.00 -7.75
N SER A 10 -1.02 -16.97 -8.18
CA SER A 10 -0.02 -17.61 -7.32
C SER A 10 0.99 -16.60 -6.76
N ILE A 11 1.48 -15.68 -7.60
CA ILE A 11 2.38 -14.60 -7.18
C ILE A 11 1.70 -13.68 -6.16
N PHE A 12 0.44 -13.28 -6.41
CA PHE A 12 -0.32 -12.42 -5.50
C PHE A 12 -0.59 -13.09 -4.15
N SER A 13 -1.07 -14.33 -4.15
CA SER A 13 -1.32 -15.12 -2.93
C SER A 13 -0.04 -15.26 -2.13
N ARG A 14 1.09 -15.57 -2.78
CA ARG A 14 2.37 -15.73 -2.09
C ARG A 14 2.90 -14.41 -1.53
N ALA A 15 2.79 -13.32 -2.28
CA ALA A 15 3.15 -11.99 -1.80
C ALA A 15 2.30 -11.57 -0.59
N TYR A 16 1.02 -11.92 -0.58
CA TYR A 16 0.10 -11.66 0.53
C TYR A 16 0.47 -12.45 1.79
N GLU A 17 0.75 -13.75 1.67
CA GLU A 17 1.23 -14.59 2.80
C GLU A 17 2.51 -14.03 3.44
N ILE A 18 3.46 -13.61 2.62
CA ILE A 18 4.70 -12.99 3.08
C ILE A 18 4.39 -11.64 3.73
N GLY A 19 3.44 -10.88 3.19
CA GLY A 19 3.03 -9.62 3.76
C GLY A 19 2.44 -9.76 5.15
N LEU A 20 1.58 -10.77 5.36
CA LEU A 20 1.03 -11.07 6.68
C LEU A 20 2.11 -11.46 7.69
N THR A 21 3.17 -12.15 7.26
CA THR A 21 4.30 -12.50 8.14
C THR A 21 5.23 -11.32 8.41
N VAL A 22 5.34 -10.35 7.49
CA VAL A 22 6.11 -9.11 7.67
C VAL A 22 5.37 -8.12 8.57
N MET A 23 4.03 -8.12 8.55
CA MET A 23 3.17 -7.27 9.38
C MET A 23 3.15 -7.73 10.85
N THR A 24 4.31 -7.68 11.49
CA THR A 24 4.45 -7.82 12.94
C THR A 24 3.83 -6.61 13.66
N PRO A 25 3.68 -6.63 15.00
CA PRO A 25 2.99 -5.56 15.73
C PRO A 25 3.57 -4.16 15.48
N VAL A 26 4.90 -4.05 15.36
CA VAL A 26 5.58 -2.76 15.18
C VAL A 26 5.32 -2.16 13.78
N PRO A 27 5.58 -2.87 12.66
CA PRO A 27 5.17 -2.43 11.32
C PRO A 27 3.67 -2.11 11.21
N THR A 28 2.81 -2.87 11.90
CA THR A 28 1.37 -2.63 11.89
C THR A 28 1.01 -1.30 12.55
N LEU A 29 1.59 -0.99 13.71
CA LEU A 29 1.39 0.31 14.38
C LEU A 29 1.93 1.47 13.54
N LEU A 30 3.08 1.27 12.89
CA LEU A 30 3.67 2.26 12.00
C LEU A 30 2.77 2.48 10.76
N TYR A 31 2.21 1.41 10.21
CA TYR A 31 1.26 1.47 9.09
C TYR A 31 0.04 2.29 9.48
N ALA A 32 -0.59 1.97 10.62
CA ALA A 32 -1.74 2.71 11.12
C ALA A 32 -1.43 4.19 11.36
N SER A 33 -0.25 4.50 11.93
CA SER A 33 0.21 5.87 12.18
C SER A 33 0.43 6.65 10.88
N CYS A 34 1.12 6.05 9.91
CA CYS A 34 1.31 6.65 8.59
C CYS A 34 -0.03 6.86 7.88
N PHE A 35 -0.89 5.85 7.88
CA PHE A 35 -2.22 5.93 7.27
C PHE A 35 -3.04 7.07 7.87
N PHE A 36 -3.04 7.20 9.21
CA PHE A 36 -3.73 8.27 9.91
C PHE A 36 -3.17 9.66 9.56
N LEU A 37 -1.84 9.83 9.53
CA LEU A 37 -1.20 11.10 9.15
C LEU A 37 -1.52 11.48 7.70
N ILE A 38 -1.50 10.51 6.79
CA ILE A 38 -1.89 10.73 5.40
C ILE A 38 -3.36 11.17 5.38
N LEU A 39 -4.27 10.43 6.01
CA LEU A 39 -5.70 10.77 6.05
C LEU A 39 -5.92 12.20 6.59
N LEU A 40 -5.26 12.57 7.69
CA LEU A 40 -5.30 13.91 8.26
C LEU A 40 -4.82 14.99 7.27
N ALA A 41 -3.74 14.73 6.53
CA ALA A 41 -3.22 15.65 5.53
C ALA A 41 -4.25 15.93 4.43
N TYR A 42 -4.97 14.89 3.98
CA TYR A 42 -6.02 15.04 2.98
C TYR A 42 -7.27 15.73 3.52
N LEU A 43 -7.69 15.45 4.76
CA LEU A 43 -8.81 16.16 5.41
C LEU A 43 -8.53 17.66 5.55
N LYS A 44 -7.27 18.05 5.79
CA LYS A 44 -6.84 19.46 5.80
C LYS A 44 -6.67 20.06 4.39
N LYS A 45 -7.16 19.39 3.34
CA LYS A 45 -7.09 19.78 1.92
C LYS A 45 -5.67 19.98 1.37
N SER A 46 -4.65 19.45 2.04
CA SER A 46 -3.27 19.56 1.55
C SER A 46 -2.88 18.32 0.74
N HIS A 47 -3.41 18.24 -0.49
CA HIS A 47 -3.17 17.11 -1.38
C HIS A 47 -1.66 16.89 -1.64
N ARG A 48 -0.88 17.97 -1.80
CA ARG A 48 0.57 17.88 -2.02
C ARG A 48 1.30 17.25 -0.81
N PHE A 49 0.92 17.64 0.40
CA PHE A 49 1.52 17.10 1.62
C PHE A 49 1.11 15.63 1.85
N GLY A 50 -0.16 15.29 1.59
CA GLY A 50 -0.64 13.90 1.67
C GLY A 50 0.05 12.96 0.68
N VAL A 51 0.29 13.42 -0.56
CA VAL A 51 1.07 12.67 -1.56
C VAL A 51 2.53 12.53 -1.12
N MET A 52 3.14 13.58 -0.59
CA MET A 52 4.51 13.52 -0.08
C MET A 52 4.64 12.49 1.05
N LEU A 53 3.72 12.51 2.03
CA LEU A 53 3.68 11.53 3.11
C LEU A 53 3.50 10.10 2.58
N LEU A 54 2.63 9.90 1.59
CA LEU A 54 2.47 8.59 0.95
C LEU A 54 3.78 8.07 0.35
N HIS A 55 4.55 8.90 -0.35
CA HIS A 55 5.85 8.49 -0.91
C HIS A 55 6.84 8.14 0.20
N PHE A 56 6.92 8.94 1.27
CA PHE A 56 7.76 8.60 2.43
C PHE A 56 7.35 7.29 3.08
N THR A 57 6.04 7.03 3.23
CA THR A 57 5.52 5.76 3.75
C THR A 57 5.90 4.60 2.83
N LEU A 58 5.77 4.73 1.51
CA LEU A 58 6.17 3.68 0.57
C LEU A 58 7.66 3.35 0.67
N VAL A 59 8.52 4.36 0.76
CA VAL A 59 9.98 4.18 0.93
C VAL A 59 10.30 3.52 2.27
N LEU A 60 9.64 3.95 3.35
CA LEU A 60 9.83 3.38 4.68
C LEU A 60 9.46 1.90 4.70
N PHE A 61 8.27 1.55 4.18
CA PHE A 61 7.81 0.17 4.11
C PHE A 61 8.61 -0.69 3.14
N PHE A 62 9.16 -0.09 2.08
CA PHE A 62 10.11 -0.78 1.21
C PHE A 62 11.30 -1.31 2.04
N PHE A 63 11.91 -0.47 2.87
CA PHE A 63 13.04 -0.89 3.71
C PHE A 63 12.64 -1.89 4.79
N ILE A 64 11.44 -1.77 5.37
CA ILE A 64 10.93 -2.72 6.36
C ILE A 64 10.77 -4.10 5.73
N ILE A 65 10.11 -4.19 4.56
CA ILE A 65 9.90 -5.45 3.86
C ILE A 65 11.24 -6.02 3.38
N TRP A 66 12.08 -5.20 2.74
CA TRP A 66 13.35 -5.63 2.15
C TRP A 66 14.35 -6.19 3.17
N ASN A 67 14.32 -5.66 4.40
CA ASN A 67 15.20 -6.11 5.49
C ASN A 67 14.54 -7.15 6.40
N HIS A 68 13.28 -7.53 6.16
CA HIS A 68 12.61 -8.51 6.99
C HIS A 68 13.26 -9.91 6.83
N PRO A 69 13.49 -10.67 7.93
CA PRO A 69 14.12 -11.99 7.86
C PRO A 69 13.38 -12.98 6.95
N ALA A 70 12.03 -12.93 6.93
CA ALA A 70 11.22 -13.77 6.05
C ALA A 70 11.42 -13.46 4.55
N PHE A 71 11.92 -12.26 4.21
CA PHE A 71 12.16 -11.85 2.83
C PHE A 71 13.53 -12.28 2.29
N ARG A 72 14.36 -12.90 3.14
CA ARG A 72 15.73 -13.30 2.81
C ARG A 72 15.81 -14.17 1.55
N TYR A 73 14.92 -15.16 1.43
CA TYR A 73 14.87 -16.06 0.27
C TYR A 73 14.68 -15.30 -1.06
N PHE A 74 13.78 -14.32 -1.07
CA PHE A 74 13.45 -13.53 -2.27
C PHE A 74 14.55 -12.54 -2.64
N LYS A 75 15.31 -12.07 -1.64
CA LYS A 75 16.46 -11.17 -1.82
C LYS A 75 17.65 -11.85 -2.51
N PHE A 76 17.86 -13.15 -2.25
CA PHE A 76 18.98 -13.91 -2.80
C PHE A 76 18.67 -14.64 -4.11
N ASN A 77 17.42 -14.56 -4.60
CA ASN A 77 17.04 -15.17 -5.87
C ASN A 77 17.69 -14.40 -7.05
N PRO A 78 18.40 -15.06 -8.00
CA PRO A 78 19.23 -14.36 -8.99
C PRO A 78 18.45 -13.47 -9.99
N TRP A 79 17.13 -13.62 -10.05
CA TRP A 79 16.28 -12.99 -11.06
C TRP A 79 15.85 -11.55 -10.72
N HIS A 80 16.42 -10.93 -9.69
CA HIS A 80 15.96 -9.63 -9.14
C HIS A 80 14.47 -9.59 -8.78
N GLY A 81 13.77 -10.72 -8.77
CA GLY A 81 12.33 -10.81 -8.53
C GLY A 81 11.93 -10.28 -7.16
N GLY A 82 12.83 -10.28 -6.18
CA GLY A 82 12.61 -9.68 -4.87
C GLY A 82 12.13 -8.24 -4.95
N TYR A 83 12.67 -7.41 -5.84
CA TYR A 83 12.20 -6.03 -5.99
C TYR A 83 10.76 -5.98 -6.49
N ALA A 84 10.42 -6.80 -7.49
CA ALA A 84 9.05 -6.89 -8.01
C ALA A 84 8.06 -7.35 -6.92
N TYR A 85 8.43 -8.33 -6.09
CA TYR A 85 7.60 -8.75 -4.96
C TYR A 85 7.37 -7.60 -3.96
N VAL A 86 8.40 -6.84 -3.59
CA VAL A 86 8.22 -5.69 -2.68
C VAL A 86 7.32 -4.63 -3.30
N PHE A 87 7.48 -4.31 -4.58
CA PHE A 87 6.61 -3.35 -5.26
C PHE A 87 5.15 -3.81 -5.29
N ILE A 88 4.89 -5.08 -5.57
CA ILE A 88 3.54 -5.65 -5.54
C ILE A 88 2.96 -5.57 -4.13
N MET A 89 3.74 -5.92 -3.10
CA MET A 89 3.30 -5.85 -1.70
C MET A 89 2.94 -4.41 -1.30
N LEU A 90 3.78 -3.42 -1.63
CA LEU A 90 3.51 -2.01 -1.36
C LEU A 90 2.27 -1.51 -2.09
N ALA A 91 2.07 -1.93 -3.35
CA ALA A 91 0.91 -1.55 -4.13
C ALA A 91 -0.37 -2.08 -3.48
N VAL A 92 -0.41 -3.36 -3.12
CA VAL A 92 -1.58 -4.03 -2.55
C VAL A 92 -1.86 -3.59 -1.12
N MET A 93 -0.84 -3.43 -0.29
CA MET A 93 -1.04 -3.16 1.15
C MET A 93 -1.17 -1.68 1.49
N ILE A 94 -0.59 -0.78 0.70
CA ILE A 94 -0.51 0.64 1.04
C ILE A 94 -1.21 1.49 -0.02
N TYR A 95 -0.76 1.40 -1.27
CA TYR A 95 -1.19 2.32 -2.32
C TYR A 95 -2.67 2.16 -2.66
N ILE A 96 -3.13 0.93 -2.95
CA ILE A 96 -4.51 0.65 -3.32
C ILE A 96 -5.49 1.00 -2.19
N PRO A 97 -5.30 0.55 -0.93
CA PRO A 97 -6.22 0.90 0.16
C PRO A 97 -6.34 2.41 0.36
N ILE A 98 -5.22 3.13 0.34
CA ILE A 98 -5.21 4.59 0.49
C ILE A 98 -5.98 5.27 -0.66
N ARG A 99 -5.77 4.85 -1.90
CA ARG A 99 -6.50 5.36 -3.07
C ARG A 99 -8.00 5.09 -2.98
N LEU A 100 -8.40 3.90 -2.54
CA LEU A 100 -9.81 3.54 -2.37
C LEU A 100 -10.48 4.40 -1.30
N VAL A 101 -9.81 4.61 -0.16
CA VAL A 101 -10.31 5.51 0.89
C VAL A 101 -10.48 6.93 0.38
N PHE A 102 -9.55 7.44 -0.44
CA PHE A 102 -9.73 8.77 -1.03
C PHE A 102 -10.86 8.85 -2.06
N ALA A 103 -10.99 7.84 -2.92
CA ALA A 103 -12.10 7.77 -3.86
C ALA A 103 -13.44 7.81 -3.11
N PHE A 104 -13.53 7.07 -1.99
CA PHE A 104 -14.71 7.06 -1.13
C PHE A 104 -14.95 8.40 -0.44
N ILE A 105 -13.92 9.06 0.11
CA ILE A 105 -14.05 10.37 0.77
C ILE A 105 -14.52 11.44 -0.22
N ASN A 106 -13.93 11.47 -1.42
CA ASN A 106 -14.31 12.43 -2.46
C ASN A 106 -15.76 12.18 -2.90
N PHE A 107 -16.12 10.93 -3.18
CA PHE A 107 -17.49 10.54 -3.51
C PHE A 107 -18.48 10.97 -2.42
N TRP A 108 -18.14 10.76 -1.16
CA TRP A 108 -18.97 11.14 -0.02
C TRP A 108 -19.13 12.66 0.11
N GLN A 109 -18.04 13.41 -0.09
CA GLN A 109 -18.08 14.87 -0.07
C GLN A 109 -18.92 15.44 -1.21
N ASP A 110 -18.82 14.86 -2.42
CA ASP A 110 -19.61 15.28 -3.58
C ASP A 110 -21.09 14.93 -3.40
N TYR A 111 -21.40 13.76 -2.83
CA TYR A 111 -22.77 13.36 -2.49
C TYR A 111 -23.44 14.27 -1.45
N LEU A 112 -22.65 14.82 -0.52
CA LEU A 112 -23.15 15.72 0.53
C LEU A 112 -23.29 17.18 0.11
N GLN A 113 -22.87 17.57 -1.10
CA GLN A 113 -23.10 18.94 -1.56
C GLN A 113 -24.59 19.14 -1.87
N PRO A 114 -25.26 20.15 -1.28
CA PRO A 114 -26.68 20.39 -1.54
C PRO A 114 -26.89 20.70 -3.02
N ILE A 115 -27.98 20.17 -3.56
CA ILE A 115 -28.40 20.24 -4.99
C ILE A 115 -28.63 21.69 -5.47
N ASP A 116 -28.56 22.68 -4.58
CA ASP A 116 -28.84 24.10 -4.82
C ASP A 116 -27.81 24.83 -5.73
N ARG A 117 -26.94 24.10 -6.45
CA ARG A 117 -25.92 24.67 -7.35
C ARG A 117 -26.12 24.33 -8.84
N ILE A 118 -27.26 23.76 -9.23
CA ILE A 118 -27.63 23.56 -10.64
C ILE A 118 -28.68 24.58 -11.05
#